data_AF-A0A957HFD0-F1
#
_entry.id   AF-A0A957HFD0-F1
#
_cell.length_a   1.000
_cell.length_b   1.000
_cell.length_c   1.000
_cell.angle_alpha   90.00
_cell.angle_beta   90.00
_cell.angle_gamma   90.00
#
_symmetry.space_group_name_H-M   'P 1'
#
loop_
_entity.id
_entity.type
_entity.pdbx_description
1 polymer ?
#
loop_
_entity_poly.entity_id
_entity_poly.type
_entity_poly.pdbx_seq_one_letter_code
_entity_poly.pdbx_strand_id
1 'polypeptide(L)'
;NEAHILFNSLALYYIGSNVERLFGHTRFALIYFLGGLAGSIAMLFAGVGGLGASGAVFAIWGAEVAFFYKHRALFGAVAQARLRSSLIFMGMNFFLGFAANAAADITNAENAIRIGNSAHLGGLIGGGLLAWLIQPHFVAERIANPQPGQVPIQIVQTNKLIDRVRDILFYCVALAGLLLLAIWLS
;
A
#
# COMPACT_ATOMS: atom_id res chain seq x y z
N ASN A 1 12.71 -17.22 3.39
CA ASN A 1 12.53 -18.22 2.32
C ASN A 1 12.48 -17.47 1.00
N GLU A 2 13.15 -18.02 -0.02
CA GLU A 2 13.34 -17.41 -1.33
C GLU A 2 12.02 -17.18 -2.09
N ALA A 3 11.05 -18.07 -1.99
CA ALA A 3 9.72 -17.94 -2.58
C ALA A 3 8.92 -16.76 -1.99
N HIS A 4 9.03 -16.50 -0.68
CA HIS A 4 8.41 -15.30 -0.06
C HIS A 4 9.02 -14.00 -0.58
N ILE A 5 10.35 -13.95 -0.73
CA ILE A 5 11.05 -12.79 -1.26
C ILE A 5 10.72 -12.61 -2.75
N LEU A 6 10.69 -13.69 -3.52
CA LEU A 6 10.32 -13.69 -4.93
C LEU A 6 8.88 -13.20 -5.13
N PHE A 7 7.94 -13.70 -4.34
CA PHE A 7 6.54 -13.29 -4.41
C PHE A 7 6.38 -11.80 -4.08
N ASN A 8 7.04 -11.32 -3.02
CA ASN A 8 7.03 -9.90 -2.66
C ASN A 8 7.68 -9.02 -3.73
N SER A 9 8.77 -9.49 -4.34
CA SER A 9 9.46 -8.77 -5.42
C SER A 9 8.61 -8.72 -6.69
N LEU A 10 7.93 -9.82 -7.02
CA LEU A 10 7.02 -9.90 -8.16
C LEU A 10 5.78 -9.02 -7.94
N ALA A 11 5.20 -9.06 -6.74
CA ALA A 11 4.08 -8.19 -6.36
C ALA A 11 4.49 -6.71 -6.43
N LEU A 12 5.68 -6.36 -5.91
CA LEU A 12 6.22 -5.01 -6.01
C LEU A 12 6.48 -4.60 -7.47
N TYR A 13 6.97 -5.50 -8.32
CA TYR A 13 7.16 -5.21 -9.73
C TYR A 13 5.84 -4.92 -10.45
N TYR A 14 4.83 -5.77 -10.27
CA TYR A 14 3.54 -5.62 -10.97
C TYR A 14 2.67 -4.49 -10.40
N ILE A 15 2.53 -4.40 -9.08
CA ILE A 15 1.67 -3.40 -8.44
C ILE A 15 2.43 -2.09 -8.27
N GLY A 16 3.68 -2.18 -7.81
CA GLY A 16 4.49 -1.00 -7.55
C GLY A 16 4.79 -0.19 -8.81
N SER A 17 5.07 -0.81 -9.95
CA SER A 17 5.24 -0.06 -11.21
C SER A 17 3.99 0.73 -11.61
N ASN A 18 2.80 0.18 -11.38
CA ASN A 18 1.54 0.87 -11.65
C ASN A 18 1.30 2.01 -10.66
N VAL A 19 1.49 1.77 -9.37
CA VAL A 19 1.32 2.80 -8.33
C VAL A 19 2.35 3.92 -8.51
N GLU A 20 3.60 3.61 -8.83
CA GLU A 20 4.64 4.59 -9.09
C GLU A 20 4.31 5.47 -10.31
N ARG A 21 3.79 4.90 -11.40
CA ARG A 21 3.32 5.66 -12.56
C ARG A 21 2.16 6.58 -12.22
N LEU A 22 1.25 6.14 -11.34
CA LEU A 22 0.08 6.93 -10.95
C LEU A 22 0.44 8.05 -9.97
N PHE A 23 1.27 7.76 -8.96
CA PHE A 23 1.60 8.67 -7.86
C PHE A 23 2.85 9.52 -8.09
N GLY A 24 3.75 9.07 -8.98
CA GLY A 24 5.10 9.58 -9.13
C GLY A 24 6.07 9.07 -8.06
N HIS A 25 7.37 9.10 -8.39
CA HIS A 25 8.45 8.53 -7.58
C HIS A 25 8.45 8.99 -6.10
N THR A 26 8.24 10.28 -5.83
CA THR A 26 8.30 10.81 -4.46
C THR A 26 7.17 10.28 -3.58
N ARG A 27 5.93 10.27 -4.07
CA ARG A 27 4.79 9.74 -3.32
C ARG A 27 4.91 8.24 -3.13
N PHE A 28 5.34 7.53 -4.18
CA PHE A 28 5.62 6.11 -4.11
C PHE A 28 6.62 5.78 -3.01
N ALA A 29 7.76 6.48 -2.97
CA ALA A 29 8.78 6.28 -1.93
C ALA A 29 8.23 6.55 -0.52
N LEU A 30 7.48 7.65 -0.32
CA LEU A 30 6.86 7.95 0.97
C LEU A 30 5.92 6.84 1.43
N ILE A 31 5.04 6.35 0.55
CA ILE A 31 4.10 5.26 0.84
C ILE A 31 4.86 3.98 1.16
N TYR A 32 5.86 3.63 0.34
CA TYR A 32 6.66 2.42 0.52
C TYR A 32 7.36 2.40 1.88
N PHE A 33 8.13 3.45 2.21
CA PHE A 33 8.93 3.48 3.42
C PHE A 33 8.11 3.72 4.68
N LEU A 34 7.19 4.70 4.68
CA LEU A 34 6.39 5.01 5.87
C LEU A 34 5.29 3.97 6.10
N GLY A 35 4.77 3.35 5.04
CA GLY A 35 3.87 2.21 5.16
C GLY A 35 4.59 0.95 5.64
N GLY A 36 5.82 0.69 5.17
CA GLY A 36 6.67 -0.37 5.71
C GLY A 36 6.97 -0.19 7.20
N LEU A 37 7.21 1.06 7.63
CA LEU A 37 7.35 1.40 9.05
C LEU A 37 6.06 1.12 9.84
N ALA A 38 4.90 1.49 9.31
CA ALA A 38 3.61 1.17 9.93
C ALA A 38 3.40 -0.35 10.09
N GLY A 39 3.79 -1.14 9.08
CA GLY A 39 3.81 -2.60 9.18
C GLY A 39 4.74 -3.12 10.28
N SER A 40 5.93 -2.55 10.38
CA SER A 40 6.91 -2.92 11.43
C SER A 40 6.39 -2.58 12.83
N ILE A 41 5.75 -1.42 13.01
CA ILE A 41 5.11 -1.02 14.27
C ILE A 41 3.98 -2.01 14.63
N ALA A 42 3.16 -2.42 13.65
CA ALA A 42 2.10 -3.40 13.90
C ALA A 42 2.64 -4.76 14.33
N MET A 43 3.84 -5.17 13.87
CA MET A 43 4.50 -6.38 14.37
C MET A 43 4.91 -6.27 15.84
N LEU A 44 5.43 -5.10 16.27
CA LEU A 44 5.81 -4.86 17.66
C LEU A 44 4.60 -5.00 18.60
N PHE A 45 3.46 -4.40 18.24
CA PHE A 45 2.22 -4.57 19.02
C PHE A 45 1.73 -6.03 19.06
N ALA A 46 2.04 -6.83 18.04
CA ALA A 46 1.67 -8.24 18.00
C ALA A 46 2.67 -9.15 18.77
N GLY A 47 3.76 -8.60 19.31
CA GLY A 47 4.81 -9.39 19.98
C GLY A 47 5.56 -10.34 19.05
N VAL A 48 5.59 -10.06 17.74
CA VAL A 48 6.22 -10.92 16.73
C VAL A 48 7.51 -10.28 16.21
N GLY A 49 8.65 -10.95 16.40
CA GLY A 49 9.92 -10.55 15.79
C GLY A 49 10.00 -10.89 14.30
N GLY A 50 10.74 -10.08 13.52
CA GLY A 50 11.01 -10.36 12.10
C GLY A 50 11.21 -9.11 11.24
N LEU A 51 11.65 -9.30 10.00
CA LEU A 51 11.90 -8.23 9.02
C LEU A 51 10.61 -7.85 8.27
N GLY A 52 10.11 -6.63 8.49
CA GLY A 52 8.86 -6.08 7.93
C GLY A 52 8.88 -5.66 6.46
N ALA A 53 9.80 -6.18 5.64
CA ALA A 53 9.94 -5.78 4.22
C ALA A 53 8.67 -6.02 3.39
N SER A 54 7.90 -7.07 3.71
CA SER A 54 6.61 -7.34 3.06
C SER A 54 5.53 -6.33 3.43
N GLY A 55 5.62 -5.69 4.60
CA GLY A 55 4.72 -4.60 5.00
C GLY A 55 4.77 -3.43 4.02
N ALA A 56 5.95 -3.11 3.47
CA ALA A 56 6.09 -2.08 2.45
C ALA A 56 5.38 -2.44 1.13
N VAL A 57 5.40 -3.72 0.74
CA VAL A 57 4.65 -4.18 -0.45
C VAL A 57 3.14 -4.06 -0.21
N PHE A 58 2.67 -4.44 0.97
CA PHE A 58 1.27 -4.26 1.36
C PHE A 58 0.86 -2.80 1.45
N ALA A 59 1.77 -1.90 1.83
CA ALA A 59 1.54 -0.46 1.79
C ALA A 59 1.26 0.05 0.37
N ILE A 60 2.05 -0.41 -0.60
CA ILE A 60 1.82 -0.12 -2.03
C ILE A 60 0.47 -0.68 -2.50
N TRP A 61 0.11 -1.87 -2.04
CA TRP A 61 -1.19 -2.45 -2.36
C TRP A 61 -2.36 -1.64 -1.79
N GLY A 62 -2.22 -1.18 -0.54
CA GLY A 62 -3.17 -0.27 0.10
C GLY A 62 -3.31 1.04 -0.66
N ALA A 63 -2.22 1.55 -1.22
CA ALA A 63 -2.23 2.74 -2.06
C ALA A 63 -2.98 2.53 -3.38
N GLU A 64 -2.83 1.38 -4.02
CA GLU A 64 -3.61 1.03 -5.21
C GLU A 64 -5.12 1.02 -4.91
N VAL A 65 -5.52 0.34 -3.83
CA VAL A 65 -6.91 0.26 -3.40
C VAL A 65 -7.46 1.65 -3.10
N ALA A 66 -6.73 2.46 -2.32
CA ALA A 66 -7.11 3.82 -2.00
C ALA A 66 -7.31 4.68 -3.26
N PHE A 67 -6.40 4.56 -4.23
CA PHE A 67 -6.43 5.32 -5.46
C PHE A 67 -7.63 4.96 -6.34
N PHE A 68 -7.79 3.69 -6.68
CA PHE A 68 -8.89 3.25 -7.56
C PHE A 68 -10.24 3.41 -6.88
N TYR A 69 -10.32 3.28 -5.56
CA TYR A 69 -11.55 3.58 -4.84
C TYR A 69 -11.94 5.06 -4.99
N LYS A 70 -11.00 5.99 -4.79
CA LYS A 70 -11.31 7.44 -4.91
C LYS A 70 -11.59 7.87 -6.34
N HIS A 71 -10.90 7.27 -7.32
CA HIS A 71 -11.06 7.60 -8.74
C HIS A 71 -11.98 6.65 -9.50
N ARG A 72 -12.81 5.84 -8.81
CA ARG A 72 -13.67 4.83 -9.44
C ARG A 72 -14.64 5.39 -10.48
N ALA A 73 -15.09 6.63 -10.33
CA ALA A 73 -15.93 7.30 -11.30
C ALA A 73 -15.17 7.67 -12.59
N LEU A 74 -13.89 8.03 -12.47
CA LEU A 74 -13.03 8.40 -13.59
C LEU A 74 -12.58 7.16 -14.39
N PHE A 75 -12.23 6.08 -13.69
CA PHE A 75 -11.68 4.86 -14.31
C PHE A 75 -12.72 3.76 -14.56
N GLY A 76 -13.96 3.91 -14.08
CA GLY A 76 -15.09 3.03 -14.36
C GLY A 76 -14.78 1.54 -14.18
N ALA A 77 -14.98 0.76 -15.25
CA ALA A 77 -14.75 -0.69 -15.26
C ALA A 77 -13.30 -1.09 -14.93
N VAL A 78 -12.31 -0.25 -15.29
CA VAL A 78 -10.91 -0.50 -14.95
C VAL A 78 -10.71 -0.44 -13.43
N ALA A 79 -11.24 0.60 -12.77
CA ALA A 79 -11.16 0.71 -11.32
C ALA A 79 -11.86 -0.48 -10.63
N GLN A 80 -13.04 -0.87 -11.10
CA GLN A 80 -13.75 -2.03 -10.53
C GLN A 80 -12.96 -3.33 -10.68
N ALA A 81 -12.37 -3.57 -11.85
CA ALA A 81 -11.53 -4.74 -12.09
C ALA A 81 -10.28 -4.74 -11.19
N ARG A 82 -9.58 -3.59 -11.07
CA ARG A 82 -8.40 -3.46 -10.21
C ARG A 82 -8.72 -3.65 -8.73
N LEU A 83 -9.81 -3.06 -8.25
CA LEU A 83 -10.29 -3.24 -6.87
C LEU A 83 -10.65 -4.71 -6.60
N ARG A 84 -11.42 -5.35 -7.48
CA ARG A 84 -11.81 -6.75 -7.33
C ARG A 84 -10.60 -7.67 -7.31
N SER A 85 -9.69 -7.52 -8.26
CA SER A 85 -8.46 -8.31 -8.33
C SER A 85 -7.61 -8.10 -7.07
N SER A 86 -7.44 -6.85 -6.63
CA SER A 86 -6.70 -6.54 -5.40
C SER A 86 -7.30 -7.21 -4.18
N LEU A 87 -8.62 -7.15 -4.01
CA LEU A 87 -9.31 -7.81 -2.89
C LEU A 87 -9.14 -9.33 -2.91
N ILE A 88 -9.27 -9.97 -4.09
CA ILE A 88 -9.11 -11.42 -4.24
C ILE A 88 -7.69 -11.83 -3.87
N PHE A 89 -6.69 -11.23 -4.50
CA PHE A 89 -5.29 -11.58 -4.26
C PHE A 89 -4.86 -11.27 -2.82
N MET A 90 -5.36 -10.18 -2.24
CA MET A 90 -5.09 -9.83 -0.84
C MET A 90 -5.71 -10.86 0.11
N GLY A 91 -6.98 -11.22 -0.12
CA GLY A 91 -7.65 -12.27 0.64
C GLY A 91 -6.92 -13.62 0.55
N MET A 92 -6.49 -14.00 -0.65
CA MET A 92 -5.66 -15.20 -0.86
C MET A 92 -4.33 -15.10 -0.10
N ASN A 93 -3.64 -13.96 -0.15
CA ASN A 93 -2.35 -13.81 0.53
C ASN A 93 -2.50 -13.93 2.05
N PHE A 94 -3.48 -13.24 2.64
CA PHE A 94 -3.76 -13.38 4.08
C PHE A 94 -4.16 -14.81 4.43
N PHE A 95 -5.03 -15.44 3.65
CA PHE A 95 -5.45 -16.82 3.88
C PHE A 95 -4.26 -17.79 3.86
N LEU A 96 -3.40 -17.71 2.84
CA LEU A 96 -2.19 -18.52 2.75
C LEU A 96 -1.22 -18.22 3.90
N GLY A 97 -1.11 -16.95 4.29
CA GLY A 97 -0.33 -16.51 5.45
C GLY A 97 -0.77 -17.18 6.75
N PHE A 98 -2.08 -17.12 7.03
CA PHE A 98 -2.68 -17.77 8.20
C PHE A 98 -2.56 -19.30 8.13
N ALA A 99 -2.82 -19.90 6.97
CA ALA A 99 -2.74 -21.36 6.79
C ALA A 99 -1.32 -21.90 7.00
N ALA A 100 -0.31 -21.20 6.47
CA ALA A 100 1.09 -21.59 6.65
C ALA A 100 1.54 -21.46 8.11
N ASN A 101 1.12 -20.39 8.81
CA ASN A 101 1.39 -20.23 10.24
C ASN A 101 0.69 -21.33 11.07
N ALA A 102 -0.58 -21.64 10.78
CA ALA A 102 -1.31 -22.70 11.46
C ALA A 102 -0.69 -24.09 11.23
N ALA A 103 -0.23 -24.38 10.01
CA ALA A 103 0.48 -25.62 9.71
C ALA A 103 1.82 -25.73 10.46
N ALA A 104 2.55 -24.62 10.61
CA ALA A 104 3.77 -24.57 11.41
C ALA A 104 3.49 -24.86 12.89
N ASP A 105 2.42 -24.30 13.45
CA ASP A 105 2.01 -24.53 14.84
C ASP A 105 1.62 -26.00 15.07
N ILE A 106 0.85 -26.61 14.15
CA ILE A 106 0.46 -28.03 14.24
C ILE A 106 1.67 -28.97 14.17
N THR A 107 2.66 -28.64 13.35
CA THR A 107 3.84 -29.50 13.13
C THR A 107 4.96 -29.27 14.14
N ASN A 108 4.80 -28.33 15.09
CA ASN A 108 5.86 -27.86 16.00
C ASN A 108 7.17 -27.58 15.25
N ALA A 109 7.06 -27.02 14.04
CA ALA A 109 8.21 -26.79 13.19
C ALA A 109 9.04 -25.64 13.76
N GLU A 110 10.07 -25.97 14.55
CA GLU A 110 10.92 -25.01 15.27
C GLU A 110 11.62 -24.01 14.32
N ASN A 111 11.82 -24.39 13.05
CA ASN A 111 12.44 -23.57 12.02
C ASN A 111 11.44 -23.02 10.98
N ALA A 112 10.13 -23.13 11.22
CA ALA A 112 9.16 -22.58 10.30
C ALA A 112 9.21 -21.05 10.29
N ILE A 113 9.33 -20.49 9.09
CA ILE A 113 9.29 -19.04 8.89
C ILE A 113 7.86 -18.58 9.07
N ARG A 114 7.60 -17.83 10.13
CA ARG A 114 6.28 -17.24 10.38
C ARG A 114 6.04 -16.07 9.44
N ILE A 115 4.88 -16.05 8.79
CA ILE A 115 4.45 -14.96 7.93
C ILE A 115 3.85 -13.87 8.80
N GLY A 116 4.41 -12.67 8.76
CA GLY A 116 3.98 -11.52 9.53
C GLY A 116 2.67 -10.91 9.03
N ASN A 117 1.53 -11.58 9.28
CA ASN A 117 0.21 -11.07 8.91
C ASN A 117 -0.09 -9.72 9.57
N SER A 118 0.42 -9.48 10.78
CA SER A 118 0.38 -8.16 11.43
C SER A 118 1.15 -7.10 10.65
N ALA A 119 2.31 -7.45 10.09
CA ALA A 119 3.10 -6.58 9.22
C ALA A 119 2.35 -6.23 7.93
N HIS A 120 1.72 -7.23 7.31
CA HIS A 120 0.92 -7.04 6.10
C HIS A 120 -0.27 -6.12 6.38
N LEU A 121 -0.98 -6.36 7.48
CA LEU A 121 -2.15 -5.57 7.86
C LEU A 121 -1.75 -4.12 8.23
N GLY A 122 -0.71 -3.94 9.04
CA GLY A 122 -0.20 -2.62 9.41
C GLY A 122 0.33 -1.84 8.20
N GLY A 123 1.04 -2.51 7.29
CA GLY A 123 1.51 -1.94 6.04
C GLY A 123 0.36 -1.52 5.13
N LEU A 124 -0.61 -2.41 4.93
CA LEU A 124 -1.81 -2.15 4.14
C LEU A 124 -2.60 -0.93 4.65
N ILE A 125 -2.90 -0.91 5.96
CA ILE A 125 -3.68 0.16 6.57
C ILE A 125 -2.86 1.45 6.59
N GLY A 126 -1.63 1.43 7.11
CA GLY A 126 -0.79 2.62 7.21
C GLY A 126 -0.45 3.22 5.84
N GLY A 127 0.01 2.39 4.90
CA GLY A 127 0.28 2.79 3.53
C GLY A 127 -0.97 3.28 2.79
N GLY A 128 -2.10 2.58 2.94
CA GLY A 128 -3.39 3.00 2.37
C GLY A 128 -3.89 4.33 2.93
N LEU A 129 -3.75 4.57 4.24
CA LEU A 129 -4.10 5.85 4.87
C LEU A 129 -3.20 6.98 4.38
N LEU A 130 -1.88 6.78 4.36
CA LEU A 130 -0.96 7.78 3.84
C LEU A 130 -1.24 8.09 2.36
N ALA A 131 -1.43 7.06 1.55
CA ALA A 131 -1.82 7.20 0.15
C ALA A 131 -3.14 7.97 0.01
N TRP A 132 -4.12 7.69 0.89
CA TRP A 132 -5.40 8.41 0.88
C TRP A 132 -5.22 9.92 1.03
N LEU A 133 -4.32 10.33 1.93
CA LEU A 133 -3.98 11.72 2.24
C LEU A 133 -3.22 12.39 1.09
N ILE A 134 -2.24 11.71 0.49
CA ILE A 134 -1.28 12.34 -0.43
C ILE A 134 -1.54 12.06 -1.92
N GLN A 135 -2.51 11.21 -2.26
CA GLN A 135 -2.75 10.80 -3.65
C GLN A 135 -2.94 11.98 -4.61
N PRO A 136 -2.51 11.83 -5.87
CA PRO A 136 -2.84 12.79 -6.91
C PRO A 136 -4.35 12.81 -7.15
N HIS A 137 -4.87 14.00 -7.47
CA HIS A 137 -6.26 14.26 -7.81
C HIS A 137 -6.35 14.52 -9.30
N PHE A 138 -7.06 13.64 -9.99
CA PHE A 138 -7.27 13.73 -11.43
C PHE A 138 -8.69 14.18 -11.75
N VAL A 139 -8.81 15.16 -12.64
CA VAL A 139 -10.09 15.65 -13.16
C VAL A 139 -10.09 15.61 -14.68
N ALA A 140 -11.26 15.36 -15.26
CA ALA A 140 -11.47 15.45 -16.70
C ALA A 140 -11.89 16.88 -17.05
N GLU A 141 -11.09 17.57 -17.84
CA GLU A 141 -11.35 18.94 -18.28
C GLU A 141 -11.59 18.99 -19.79
N ARG A 142 -12.52 19.85 -20.20
CA ARG A 142 -12.77 20.11 -21.62
C ARG A 142 -11.67 21.01 -22.19
N ILE A 143 -11.09 20.61 -23.30
CA ILE A 143 -10.12 21.42 -24.04
C ILE A 143 -10.89 22.52 -24.78
N ALA A 144 -10.50 23.78 -24.57
CA ALA A 144 -11.20 24.94 -25.14
C ALA A 144 -11.13 24.95 -26.68
N ASN A 145 -9.94 24.69 -27.23
CA ASN A 145 -9.64 24.70 -28.67
C ASN A 145 -8.90 23.40 -29.08
N PRO A 146 -9.60 22.26 -29.23
CA PRO A 146 -8.97 21.00 -29.64
C PRO A 146 -8.49 21.08 -31.09
N GLN A 147 -7.35 20.45 -31.39
CA GLN A 147 -6.88 20.29 -32.77
C GLN A 147 -7.83 19.37 -33.57
N PRO A 148 -7.91 19.49 -34.91
CA PRO A 148 -8.71 18.58 -35.72
C PRO A 148 -8.35 17.10 -35.44
N GLY A 149 -9.34 16.29 -35.08
CA GLY A 149 -9.15 14.88 -34.70
C GLY A 149 -8.78 14.63 -33.23
N GLN A 150 -8.57 15.68 -32.43
CA GLN A 150 -8.31 15.56 -31.00
C GLN A 150 -9.62 15.41 -30.22
N VAL A 151 -9.67 14.41 -29.33
CA VAL A 151 -10.77 14.28 -28.36
C VAL A 151 -10.73 15.51 -27.42
N PRO A 152 -11.83 16.27 -27.26
CA PRO A 152 -11.84 17.55 -26.55
C PRO A 152 -11.81 17.41 -25.02
N ILE A 153 -11.24 16.33 -24.49
CA ILE A 153 -11.17 16.02 -23.06
C ILE A 153 -9.74 15.64 -22.71
N GLN A 154 -9.20 16.22 -21.65
CA GLN A 154 -7.91 15.86 -21.07
C GLN A 154 -8.05 15.51 -19.59
N ILE A 155 -7.17 14.64 -19.09
CA ILE A 155 -7.06 14.34 -17.66
C ILE A 155 -5.87 15.11 -17.11
N VAL A 156 -6.12 16.00 -16.16
CA VAL A 156 -5.09 16.80 -15.51
C VAL A 156 -5.02 16.51 -14.01
N GLN A 157 -3.80 16.55 -13.47
CA GLN A 157 -3.57 16.49 -12.04
C GLN A 157 -3.72 17.90 -11.44
N THR A 158 -4.56 18.04 -10.42
CA THR A 158 -4.90 19.37 -9.86
C THR A 158 -4.14 19.74 -8.59
N ASN A 159 -3.53 18.76 -7.91
CA ASN A 159 -2.83 18.99 -6.63
C ASN A 159 -1.33 18.68 -6.72
N LYS A 160 -0.50 19.47 -6.04
CA LYS A 160 0.94 19.16 -5.89
C LYS A 160 1.18 18.42 -4.58
N LEU A 161 2.34 17.76 -4.46
CA LEU A 161 2.70 17.06 -3.22
C LEU A 161 2.98 18.05 -2.08
N ILE A 162 3.53 19.22 -2.42
CA ILE A 162 3.86 20.27 -1.47
C ILE A 162 2.63 20.75 -0.68
N ASP A 163 1.45 20.69 -1.30
CA ASP A 163 0.18 21.06 -0.67
C ASP A 163 -0.21 20.08 0.46
N ARG A 164 0.46 18.93 0.55
CA ARG A 164 0.21 17.84 1.51
C ARG A 164 1.30 17.69 2.58
N VAL A 165 2.26 18.62 2.65
CA VAL A 165 3.35 18.54 3.66
C VAL A 165 2.80 18.46 5.08
N ARG A 166 1.75 19.22 5.40
CA ARG A 166 1.12 19.18 6.74
C ARG A 166 0.55 17.79 7.06
N ASP A 167 -0.12 17.16 6.09
CA ASP A 167 -0.69 15.82 6.23
C ASP A 167 0.41 14.78 6.43
N ILE A 168 1.53 14.91 5.70
CA ILE A 168 2.71 14.03 5.83
C ILE A 168 3.35 14.19 7.21
N LEU A 169 3.57 15.42 7.67
CA LEU A 169 4.17 15.68 8.98
C LEU A 169 3.30 15.14 10.12
N PHE A 170 1.98 15.36 10.04
CA PHE A 170 1.04 14.80 11.01
C PHE A 170 1.11 13.27 11.04
N TYR A 171 1.13 12.63 9.86
CA TYR A 171 1.26 11.19 9.75
C TYR A 171 2.59 10.66 10.34
N CYS A 172 3.70 11.34 10.08
CA CYS A 172 5.00 10.98 10.67
C CYS A 172 5.01 11.11 12.20
N VAL A 173 4.41 12.17 12.75
CA VAL A 173 4.29 12.35 14.21
C VAL A 173 3.42 11.24 14.81
N ALA A 174 2.32 10.88 14.16
CA ALA A 174 1.47 9.78 14.60
C ALA A 174 2.22 8.44 14.59
N LEU A 175 2.98 8.12 13.53
CA LEU A 175 3.81 6.92 13.48
C LEU A 175 4.89 6.92 14.56
N ALA A 176 5.54 8.06 14.82
CA ALA A 176 6.53 8.16 15.88
C ALA A 176 5.91 7.90 17.26
N GLY A 177 4.74 8.47 17.53
CA GLY A 177 3.99 8.22 18.77
C GLY A 177 3.60 6.74 18.93
N LEU A 178 3.10 6.11 17.86
CA LEU A 178 2.76 4.68 17.85
C LEU A 178 3.99 3.80 18.06
N LEU A 179 5.13 4.15 17.45
CA LEU A 179 6.39 3.43 17.63
C LEU A 179 6.87 3.51 19.08
N LEU A 180 6.88 4.71 19.68
CA LEU A 180 7.26 4.89 21.08
C LEU A 180 6.35 4.12 22.02
N LEU A 181 5.03 4.13 21.76
CA LEU A 181 4.07 3.35 22.52
C LEU A 181 4.32 1.84 22.38
N ALA A 182 4.57 1.36 21.16
CA ALA A 182 4.85 -0.05 20.91
C ALA A 182 6.11 -0.52 21.65
N ILE A 183 7.18 0.29 21.62
CA ILE A 183 8.43 0.01 22.34
C ILE A 183 8.20 0.04 23.86
N TRP A 184 7.37 0.94 24.36
CA TRP A 184 7.07 1.01 25.80
C TRP A 184 6.27 -0.20 26.31
N LEU A 185 5.47 -0.82 25.45
CA LEU A 185 4.65 -2.00 25.77
C LEU A 185 5.35 -3.35 25.56
N SER A 186 6.46 -3.38 24.81
CA SER A 186 7.25 -4.59 24.50
C SER A 186 8.32 -4.86 25.54
#